data_AF-A0A651HH05-F1
#
_entry.id   AF-A0A651HH05-F1
#
_cell.length_a   1.000
_cell.length_b   1.000
_cell.length_c   1.000
_cell.angle_alpha   90.00
_cell.angle_beta   90.00
_cell.angle_gamma   90.00
#
_symmetry.space_group_name_H-M   'P 1'
#
loop_
_entity.id
_entity.type
_entity.pdbx_description
1 polymer ?
#
loop_
_entity_poly.entity_id
_entity_poly.type
_entity_poly.pdbx_seq_one_letter_code
_entity_poly.pdbx_strand_id
1 'polypeptide(L)'
;MSRASSAFVRPFAELGSSDLGEVGGKNASLGEMIRALQDSGVRVPDGFATTSHAYRRFLEENDLEAPIRKVLEEMDAGDISLSKAGERIREMILGGTFSEALAAAIREAYRELSQTAGKEAVDVAVRSSATAEDLPDASFAGQQDSFLNVTGEEDLLETCRRCYASLFTDRAIDYRRSRDFDHMEVALSVGVQRMVRSDQASAGVIFTLDPDGGFPGVVVITSAWGLGEAVVQGTISPDQFLVFKALLEREDRVPILERELGSKEEKVVYRKEGGSESVPT
;
A
#
# COMPACT_ATOMS: atom_id res chain seq x y z
N MET A 1 2.70 -5.29 22.83
CA MET A 1 3.42 -6.31 22.04
C MET A 1 4.60 -6.94 22.77
N SER A 2 4.75 -8.27 22.67
CA SER A 2 5.95 -9.00 23.13
C SER A 2 7.13 -8.81 22.17
N ARG A 3 8.36 -9.05 22.63
CA ARG A 3 9.59 -8.93 21.80
C ARG A 3 9.64 -9.92 20.62
N ALA A 4 8.87 -11.01 20.68
CA ALA A 4 8.71 -11.96 19.57
C ALA A 4 7.67 -11.46 18.55
N SER A 5 6.62 -10.79 19.02
CA SER A 5 5.59 -10.15 18.17
C SER A 5 6.19 -8.97 17.37
N SER A 6 7.09 -8.19 17.99
CA SER A 6 7.78 -7.06 17.32
C SER A 6 8.71 -7.47 16.18
N ALA A 7 9.13 -8.74 16.12
CA ALA A 7 9.94 -9.23 15.00
C ALA A 7 9.11 -9.41 13.72
N PHE A 8 7.79 -9.58 13.85
CA PHE A 8 6.87 -9.81 12.73
C PHE A 8 6.02 -8.61 12.38
N VAL A 9 5.64 -7.82 13.39
CA VAL A 9 4.73 -6.69 13.23
C VAL A 9 5.25 -5.48 13.98
N ARG A 10 5.13 -4.30 13.37
CA ARG A 10 5.53 -3.01 13.95
C ARG A 10 4.40 -1.99 13.79
N PRO A 11 3.96 -1.29 14.86
CA PRO A 11 3.01 -0.19 14.75
C PRO A 11 3.58 0.95 13.90
N PHE A 12 2.75 1.62 13.08
CA PHE A 12 3.26 2.71 12.24
C PHE A 12 3.85 3.86 13.07
N ALA A 13 3.33 4.12 14.26
CA ALA A 13 3.84 5.15 15.18
C ALA A 13 5.31 4.93 15.59
N GLU A 14 5.83 3.70 15.47
CA GLU A 14 7.20 3.35 15.82
C GLU A 14 8.14 3.30 14.60
N LEU A 15 7.63 3.52 13.39
CA LEU A 15 8.39 3.42 12.14
C LEU A 15 8.88 4.79 11.67
N GLY A 16 9.97 4.78 10.90
CA GLY A 16 10.43 5.93 10.14
C GLY A 16 11.42 5.57 9.04
N SER A 17 12.06 6.60 8.51
CA SER A 17 13.05 6.50 7.42
C SER A 17 14.24 5.56 7.69
N SER A 18 14.56 5.26 8.94
CA SER A 18 15.59 4.26 9.29
C SER A 18 15.15 2.81 9.10
N ASP A 19 13.84 2.55 8.99
CA ASP A 19 13.26 1.20 8.97
C ASP A 19 12.99 0.68 7.54
N LEU A 20 13.51 1.37 6.51
CA LEU A 20 13.28 1.04 5.09
C LEU A 20 13.55 -0.42 4.72
N GLY A 21 14.67 -0.99 5.20
CA GLY A 21 15.00 -2.40 4.94
C GLY A 21 14.10 -3.39 5.69
N GLU A 22 13.39 -2.93 6.72
CA GLU A 22 12.50 -3.74 7.54
C GLU A 22 11.06 -3.67 7.02
N VAL A 23 10.55 -2.49 6.63
CA VAL A 23 9.12 -2.28 6.31
C VAL A 23 8.86 -1.72 4.91
N GLY A 24 9.88 -1.44 4.11
CA GLY A 24 9.74 -0.83 2.79
C GLY A 24 9.43 0.66 2.80
N GLY A 25 9.54 1.28 1.62
CA GLY A 25 9.49 2.73 1.42
C GLY A 25 8.17 3.37 1.86
N LYS A 26 7.04 2.77 1.47
CA LYS A 26 5.70 3.30 1.78
C LYS A 26 5.40 3.27 3.28
N ASN A 27 5.67 2.16 3.96
CA ASN A 27 5.36 2.04 5.38
C ASN A 27 6.29 2.91 6.24
N ALA A 28 7.57 3.00 5.89
CA ALA A 28 8.52 3.90 6.55
C ALA A 28 8.11 5.38 6.36
N SER A 29 7.74 5.77 5.14
CA SER A 29 7.26 7.12 4.84
C SER A 29 5.98 7.45 5.61
N LEU A 30 5.07 6.48 5.75
CA LEU A 30 3.84 6.63 6.53
C LEU A 30 4.14 6.84 8.03
N GLY A 31 5.05 6.05 8.59
CA GLY A 31 5.51 6.24 9.98
C GLY A 31 6.16 7.61 10.20
N GLU A 32 7.01 8.04 9.26
CA GLU A 32 7.62 9.37 9.29
C GLU A 32 6.56 10.48 9.30
N MET A 33 5.53 10.39 8.44
CA MET A 33 4.42 11.35 8.42
C MET A 33 3.65 11.37 9.74
N ILE A 34 3.37 10.21 10.34
CA ILE A 34 2.67 10.14 11.63
C ILE A 34 3.47 10.87 12.71
N ARG A 35 4.77 10.58 12.83
CA ARG A 35 5.61 11.19 13.89
C ARG A 35 5.87 12.67 13.66
N ALA A 36 6.14 13.07 12.41
CA ALA A 36 6.52 14.44 12.08
C ALA A 36 5.32 15.40 12.06
N LEU A 37 4.12 14.92 11.72
CA LEU A 37 2.97 15.79 11.46
C LEU A 37 1.87 15.70 12.52
N GLN A 38 1.97 14.80 13.51
CA GLN A 38 0.98 14.69 14.60
C GLN A 38 0.76 16.02 15.33
N ASP A 39 1.83 16.75 15.63
CA ASP A 39 1.78 18.02 16.37
C ASP A 39 1.28 19.19 15.49
N SER A 40 1.25 18.99 14.17
CA SER A 40 0.75 19.97 13.19
C SER A 40 -0.73 19.80 12.86
N GLY A 41 -1.44 18.89 13.55
CA GLY A 41 -2.86 18.64 13.35
C GLY A 41 -3.20 17.83 12.08
N VAL A 42 -2.19 17.30 11.38
CA VAL A 42 -2.41 16.41 10.24
C VAL A 42 -2.86 15.05 10.77
N ARG A 43 -4.00 14.57 10.28
CA ARG A 43 -4.59 13.30 10.70
C ARG A 43 -4.23 12.21 9.72
N VAL A 44 -3.33 11.32 10.12
CA VAL A 44 -3.00 10.10 9.39
C VAL A 44 -3.70 8.92 10.08
N PRO A 45 -4.44 8.06 9.34
CA PRO A 45 -5.03 6.86 9.93
C PRO A 45 -3.95 5.92 10.46
N ASP A 46 -4.16 5.43 11.68
CA ASP A 46 -3.25 4.51 12.35
C ASP A 46 -3.31 3.09 11.76
N GLY A 47 -2.34 2.27 12.14
CA GLY A 47 -2.18 0.91 11.66
C GLY A 47 -0.82 0.31 12.02
N PHE A 48 -0.45 -0.76 11.32
CA PHE A 48 0.80 -1.47 11.53
C PHE A 48 1.34 -2.04 10.22
N ALA A 49 2.62 -2.39 10.21
CA ALA A 49 3.28 -3.08 9.11
C ALA A 49 3.74 -4.48 9.56
N THR A 50 3.61 -5.47 8.69
CA THR A 50 4.43 -6.69 8.82
C THR A 50 5.86 -6.39 8.39
N THR A 51 6.84 -7.09 8.97
CA THR A 51 8.25 -6.87 8.64
C THR A 51 8.70 -7.72 7.44
N SER A 52 9.80 -7.34 6.80
CA SER A 52 10.49 -8.15 5.81
C SER A 52 10.98 -9.47 6.39
N HIS A 53 11.21 -9.52 7.72
CA HIS A 53 11.49 -10.76 8.43
C HIS A 53 10.26 -11.70 8.45
N ALA A 54 9.05 -11.19 8.66
CA ALA A 54 7.82 -11.98 8.58
C ALA A 54 7.65 -12.65 7.20
N TYR A 55 7.93 -11.91 6.12
CA TYR A 55 7.90 -12.46 4.77
C TYR A 55 8.94 -13.58 4.56
N ARG A 56 10.19 -13.35 4.98
CA ARG A 56 11.24 -14.36 4.87
C ARG A 56 10.91 -15.62 5.68
N ARG A 57 10.39 -15.46 6.89
CA ARG A 57 9.94 -16.57 7.73
C ARG A 57 8.77 -17.33 7.10
N PHE A 58 7.82 -16.64 6.47
CA PHE A 58 6.76 -17.29 5.72
C PHE A 58 7.30 -18.17 4.58
N LEU A 59 8.27 -17.69 3.80
CA LEU A 59 8.88 -18.49 2.74
C LEU A 59 9.66 -19.70 3.28
N GLU A 60 10.43 -19.51 4.36
CA GLU A 60 11.22 -20.55 5.02
C GLU A 60 10.32 -21.65 5.60
N GLU A 61 9.28 -21.29 6.34
CA GLU A 61 8.39 -22.24 7.02
C GLU A 61 7.49 -23.04 6.06
N ASN A 62 7.36 -22.58 4.81
CA ASN A 62 6.63 -23.28 3.74
C ASN A 62 7.57 -23.93 2.72
N ASP A 63 8.89 -23.95 2.97
CA ASP A 63 9.91 -24.51 2.06
C ASP A 63 9.83 -23.95 0.62
N LEU A 64 9.47 -22.67 0.46
CA LEU A 64 9.14 -22.08 -0.83
C LEU A 64 10.34 -21.55 -1.61
N GLU A 65 11.48 -21.27 -0.95
CA GLU A 65 12.62 -20.63 -1.61
C GLU A 65 13.17 -21.47 -2.78
N ALA A 66 13.47 -22.76 -2.54
CA ALA A 66 14.02 -23.62 -3.58
C ALA A 66 13.04 -23.87 -4.76
N PRO A 67 11.75 -24.17 -4.53
CA PRO A 67 10.75 -24.24 -5.61
C PRO A 67 10.63 -22.96 -6.43
N ILE A 68 10.62 -21.78 -5.79
CA ILE A 68 10.53 -20.49 -6.48
C ILE A 68 11.77 -20.27 -7.36
N ARG A 69 12.98 -20.47 -6.81
CA ARG A 69 14.23 -20.34 -7.58
C ARG A 69 14.23 -21.24 -8.81
N LYS A 70 13.81 -22.50 -8.66
CA LYS A 70 13.71 -23.42 -9.79
C LYS A 70 12.78 -22.90 -10.90
N VAL A 71 11.63 -22.33 -10.54
CA VAL A 71 10.69 -21.77 -11.55
C VAL A 71 11.29 -20.55 -12.24
N LEU A 72 12.04 -19.71 -11.52
CA LEU A 72 12.76 -18.58 -12.11
C LEU A 72 13.88 -19.04 -13.05
N GLU A 73 14.63 -20.08 -12.69
CA GLU A 73 15.66 -20.69 -13.55
C GLU A 73 15.06 -21.29 -14.83
N GLU A 74 13.92 -22.00 -14.74
CA GLU A 74 13.16 -22.50 -15.90
C GLU A 74 12.71 -21.34 -16.83
N MET A 75 12.33 -20.20 -16.25
CA MET A 75 11.96 -18.99 -17.00
C MET A 75 13.18 -18.39 -17.71
N ASP A 76 14.31 -18.25 -17.02
CA ASP A 76 15.54 -17.65 -17.57
C ASP A 76 16.18 -18.53 -18.64
N ALA A 77 16.06 -19.86 -18.52
CA ALA A 77 16.45 -20.83 -19.56
C ALA A 77 15.53 -20.78 -20.80
N GLY A 78 14.37 -20.14 -20.69
CA GLY A 78 13.36 -20.07 -21.76
C GLY A 78 12.46 -21.30 -21.86
N ASP A 79 12.49 -22.21 -20.86
CA ASP A 79 11.66 -23.41 -20.83
C ASP A 79 10.18 -23.09 -20.57
N ILE A 80 9.92 -22.01 -19.82
CA ILE A 80 8.59 -21.48 -19.55
C ILE A 80 8.53 -19.97 -19.81
N SER A 81 7.33 -19.47 -20.15
CA SER A 81 7.11 -18.03 -20.28
C SER A 81 7.10 -17.34 -18.91
N LEU A 82 7.40 -16.04 -18.92
CA LEU A 82 7.32 -15.18 -17.72
C LEU A 82 5.94 -15.25 -17.05
N SER A 83 4.87 -15.24 -17.85
CA SER A 83 3.50 -15.31 -17.31
C SER A 83 3.24 -16.62 -16.57
N LYS A 84 3.71 -17.75 -17.13
CA LYS A 84 3.58 -19.07 -16.50
C LYS A 84 4.45 -19.20 -15.25
N ALA A 85 5.64 -18.60 -15.25
CA ALA A 85 6.50 -18.54 -14.07
C ALA A 85 5.83 -17.75 -12.94
N GLY A 86 5.33 -16.55 -13.24
CA GLY A 86 4.61 -15.71 -12.30
C GLY A 86 3.37 -16.41 -11.72
N GLU A 87 2.55 -17.04 -12.57
CA GLU A 87 1.38 -17.81 -12.14
C GLU A 87 1.75 -18.92 -11.15
N ARG A 88 2.70 -19.79 -11.50
CA ARG A 88 3.14 -20.90 -10.62
C ARG A 88 3.68 -20.41 -9.28
N ILE A 89 4.47 -19.34 -9.28
CA ILE A 89 5.02 -18.79 -8.04
C ILE A 89 3.91 -18.20 -7.16
N ARG A 90 2.96 -17.47 -7.75
CA ARG A 90 1.82 -16.93 -7.01
C ARG A 90 0.96 -18.05 -6.42
N GLU A 91 0.70 -19.11 -7.16
CA GLU A 91 -0.02 -20.30 -6.66
C GLU A 91 0.70 -20.94 -5.46
N MET A 92 2.02 -21.10 -5.54
CA MET A 92 2.83 -21.62 -4.43
C MET A 92 2.71 -20.76 -3.17
N ILE A 93 2.80 -19.43 -3.31
CA ILE A 93 2.68 -18.49 -2.18
C ILE A 93 1.26 -18.49 -1.61
N LEU A 94 0.23 -18.51 -2.45
CA LEU A 94 -1.17 -18.54 -2.02
C LEU A 94 -1.52 -19.86 -1.31
N GLY A 95 -0.88 -20.97 -1.71
CA GLY A 95 -1.01 -22.27 -1.04
C GLY A 95 -0.28 -22.37 0.30
N GLY A 96 0.61 -21.41 0.61
CA GLY A 96 1.35 -21.38 1.88
C GLY A 96 0.49 -20.99 3.08
N THR A 97 0.93 -21.38 4.27
CA THR A 97 0.26 -21.10 5.54
C THR A 97 1.15 -20.28 6.46
N PHE A 98 0.57 -19.36 7.22
CA PHE A 98 1.31 -18.70 8.29
C PHE A 98 1.49 -19.66 9.45
N SER A 99 2.68 -19.69 10.05
CA SER A 99 2.84 -20.34 11.35
C SER A 99 1.96 -19.66 12.41
N GLU A 100 1.63 -20.41 13.46
CA GLU A 100 0.82 -19.90 14.57
C GLU A 100 1.44 -18.63 15.18
N ALA A 101 2.76 -18.57 15.28
CA ALA A 101 3.46 -17.40 15.83
C ALA A 101 3.27 -16.14 14.97
N LEU A 102 3.40 -16.27 13.65
CA LEU A 102 3.25 -15.15 12.71
C LEU A 102 1.77 -14.73 12.59
N ALA A 103 0.86 -15.70 12.48
CA ALA A 103 -0.57 -15.43 12.44
C ALA A 103 -1.05 -14.76 13.74
N ALA A 104 -0.59 -15.22 14.90
CA ALA A 104 -0.93 -14.62 16.19
C ALA A 104 -0.44 -13.18 16.31
N ALA A 105 0.76 -12.86 15.83
CA ALA A 105 1.28 -11.49 15.84
C ALA A 105 0.42 -10.53 14.99
N ILE A 106 0.02 -10.96 13.79
CA ILE A 106 -0.87 -10.16 12.91
C ILE A 106 -2.25 -9.99 13.55
N ARG A 107 -2.83 -11.07 14.11
CA ARG A 107 -4.13 -11.02 14.80
C ARG A 107 -4.10 -10.14 16.04
N GLU A 108 -3.04 -10.21 16.85
CA GLU A 108 -2.84 -9.35 18.02
C GLU A 108 -2.84 -7.88 17.62
N ALA A 109 -2.05 -7.50 16.62
CA ALA A 109 -1.99 -6.13 16.11
C ALA A 109 -3.33 -5.64 15.54
N TYR A 110 -4.06 -6.51 14.83
CA TYR A 110 -5.38 -6.19 14.31
C TYR A 110 -6.43 -5.98 15.41
N ARG A 111 -6.39 -6.78 16.47
CA ARG A 111 -7.26 -6.61 17.65
C ARG A 111 -6.93 -5.31 18.38
N GLU A 112 -5.65 -5.00 18.59
CA GLU A 112 -5.22 -3.73 19.20
C GLU A 112 -5.70 -2.52 18.37
N LEU A 113 -5.59 -2.59 17.04
CA LEU A 113 -6.11 -1.55 16.13
C LEU A 113 -7.64 -1.41 16.22
N SER A 114 -8.36 -2.53 16.27
CA SER A 114 -9.83 -2.56 16.40
C SER A 114 -10.29 -1.96 17.73
N GLN A 115 -9.63 -2.33 18.83
CA GLN A 115 -9.88 -1.77 20.16
C GLN A 115 -9.64 -0.26 20.20
N THR A 116 -8.52 0.22 19.64
CA THR A 116 -8.20 1.65 19.57
C THR A 116 -9.23 2.41 18.71
N ALA A 117 -9.79 1.77 17.69
CA ALA A 117 -10.87 2.32 16.88
C ALA A 117 -12.27 2.21 17.53
N GLY A 118 -12.41 1.55 18.69
CA GLY A 118 -13.69 1.33 19.35
C GLY A 118 -14.65 0.43 18.55
N LYS A 119 -14.11 -0.48 17.73
CA LYS A 119 -14.88 -1.43 16.90
C LYS A 119 -14.51 -2.86 17.26
N GLU A 120 -15.45 -3.78 17.10
CA GLU A 120 -15.18 -5.22 17.23
C GLU A 120 -14.22 -5.71 16.14
N ALA A 121 -14.49 -5.33 14.88
CA ALA A 121 -13.62 -5.54 13.74
C ALA A 121 -13.56 -4.26 12.91
N VAL A 122 -12.37 -3.67 12.79
CA VAL A 122 -12.15 -2.46 11.99
C VAL A 122 -11.88 -2.79 10.53
N ASP A 123 -12.49 -2.03 9.63
CA ASP A 123 -12.21 -2.06 8.21
C ASP A 123 -10.81 -1.49 7.92
N VAL A 124 -9.97 -2.26 7.22
CA VAL A 124 -8.58 -1.91 6.92
C VAL A 124 -8.27 -1.94 5.43
N ALA A 125 -7.35 -1.08 5.02
CA ALA A 125 -6.63 -1.17 3.76
C ALA A 125 -5.36 -1.99 3.99
N VAL A 126 -5.14 -2.99 3.13
CA VAL A 126 -3.96 -3.85 3.16
C VAL A 126 -3.14 -3.53 1.90
N ARG A 127 -1.92 -3.03 2.09
CA ARG A 127 -1.08 -2.50 1.02
C ARG A 127 0.30 -3.12 1.08
N SER A 128 0.81 -3.51 -0.08
CA SER A 128 2.18 -3.95 -0.22
C SER A 128 3.16 -2.76 -0.14
N SER A 129 4.33 -3.02 0.45
CA SER A 129 5.49 -2.13 0.44
C SER A 129 6.77 -2.97 0.31
N ALA A 130 7.44 -2.89 -0.84
CA ALA A 130 8.66 -3.65 -1.07
C ALA A 130 9.88 -2.93 -0.48
N THR A 131 10.89 -3.70 -0.04
CA THR A 131 12.12 -3.14 0.55
C THR A 131 13.07 -2.52 -0.48
N ALA A 132 12.82 -2.72 -1.78
CA ALA A 132 13.64 -2.23 -2.88
C ALA A 132 13.04 -0.99 -3.60
N GLU A 133 12.04 -0.32 -2.99
CA GLU A 133 11.34 0.83 -3.57
C GLU A 133 12.17 2.12 -3.65
N ASP A 134 13.32 2.21 -2.95
CA ASP A 134 14.06 3.47 -2.79
C ASP A 134 15.40 3.53 -3.52
N LEU A 135 15.61 2.70 -4.55
CA LEU A 135 16.62 3.07 -5.54
C LEU A 135 16.11 4.33 -6.28
N PRO A 136 16.97 5.34 -6.54
CA PRO A 136 16.54 6.64 -7.10
C PRO A 136 15.69 6.56 -8.39
N ASP A 137 15.78 5.44 -9.11
CA ASP A 137 15.04 5.17 -10.36
C ASP A 137 13.98 4.05 -10.24
N ALA A 138 13.65 3.61 -9.02
CA ALA A 138 12.78 2.46 -8.76
C ALA A 138 11.44 2.79 -8.13
N SER A 139 10.65 3.64 -8.80
CA SER A 139 9.24 3.76 -8.44
C SER A 139 8.49 2.50 -8.89
N PHE A 140 8.26 1.57 -7.96
CA PHE A 140 7.23 0.52 -8.11
C PHE A 140 5.80 1.11 -8.01
N ALA A 141 5.65 2.42 -8.23
CA ALA A 141 4.40 3.15 -8.16
C ALA A 141 3.38 2.53 -9.14
N GLY A 142 2.23 2.13 -8.60
CA GLY A 142 1.14 1.53 -9.38
C GLY A 142 1.34 0.08 -9.82
N GLN A 143 2.28 -0.67 -9.24
CA GLN A 143 2.50 -2.09 -9.56
C GLN A 143 2.12 -3.07 -8.45
N GLN A 144 1.60 -2.56 -7.35
CA GLN A 144 1.50 -3.30 -6.09
C GLN A 144 0.05 -3.33 -5.62
N ASP A 145 -0.43 -4.54 -5.29
CA ASP A 145 -1.82 -4.76 -4.94
C ASP A 145 -2.17 -4.02 -3.65
N SER A 146 -3.25 -3.24 -3.73
CA SER A 146 -3.92 -2.60 -2.60
C SER A 146 -5.30 -3.20 -2.47
N PHE A 147 -5.62 -3.69 -1.29
CA PHE A 147 -6.92 -4.28 -0.99
C PHE A 147 -7.63 -3.38 0.01
N LEU A 148 -8.81 -2.88 -0.37
CA LEU A 148 -9.60 -1.96 0.45
C LEU A 148 -10.73 -2.71 1.15
N ASN A 149 -11.21 -2.14 2.28
CA ASN A 149 -12.38 -2.66 3.00
C ASN A 149 -12.24 -4.15 3.36
N VAL A 150 -11.08 -4.53 3.90
CA VAL A 150 -10.84 -5.86 4.48
C VAL A 150 -11.27 -5.83 5.94
N THR A 151 -12.07 -6.80 6.37
CA THR A 151 -12.62 -6.84 7.74
C THR A 151 -12.54 -8.25 8.29
N GLY A 152 -12.02 -8.41 9.51
CA GLY A 152 -11.86 -9.71 10.15
C GLY A 152 -10.44 -10.27 10.01
N GLU A 153 -10.08 -11.11 10.98
CA GLU A 153 -8.74 -11.66 11.13
C GLU A 153 -8.34 -12.62 10.00
N GLU A 154 -9.27 -13.47 9.55
CA GLU A 154 -8.99 -14.47 8.52
C GLU A 154 -8.84 -13.82 7.14
N ASP A 155 -9.74 -12.90 6.78
CA ASP A 155 -9.66 -12.13 5.55
C ASP A 155 -8.39 -11.28 5.51
N LEU A 156 -7.96 -10.74 6.66
CA LEU A 156 -6.69 -10.03 6.76
C LEU A 156 -5.50 -10.95 6.46
N LEU A 157 -5.44 -12.14 7.06
CA LEU A 157 -4.36 -13.10 6.80
C LEU A 157 -4.35 -13.53 5.33
N GLU A 158 -5.51 -13.87 4.76
CA GLU A 158 -5.62 -14.18 3.34
C GLU A 158 -5.09 -13.03 2.47
N THR A 159 -5.50 -11.80 2.78
CA THR A 159 -5.07 -10.62 2.04
C THR A 159 -3.56 -10.36 2.18
N CYS A 160 -2.96 -10.58 3.35
CA CYS A 160 -1.52 -10.51 3.54
C CYS A 160 -0.78 -11.51 2.63
N ARG A 161 -1.29 -12.75 2.47
CA ARG A 161 -0.71 -13.72 1.51
C ARG A 161 -0.85 -13.25 0.07
N ARG A 162 -1.99 -12.64 -0.29
CA ARG A 162 -2.19 -12.06 -1.61
C ARG A 162 -1.19 -10.93 -1.89
N CYS A 163 -0.90 -10.07 -0.91
CA CYS A 163 0.19 -9.09 -1.01
C CYS A 163 1.54 -9.79 -1.22
N TYR A 164 1.87 -10.84 -0.47
CA TYR A 164 3.13 -11.59 -0.69
C TYR A 164 3.24 -12.16 -2.11
N ALA A 165 2.13 -12.67 -2.66
CA ALA A 165 2.07 -13.16 -4.02
C ALA A 165 2.22 -12.03 -5.06
N SER A 166 1.77 -10.81 -4.76
CA SER A 166 1.86 -9.66 -5.68
C SER A 166 3.30 -9.27 -6.02
N LEU A 167 4.28 -9.70 -5.23
CA LEU A 167 5.70 -9.52 -5.55
C LEU A 167 6.09 -10.27 -6.84
N PHE A 168 5.36 -11.31 -7.22
CA PHE A 168 5.62 -12.14 -8.40
C PHE A 168 4.54 -11.96 -9.49
N THR A 169 3.98 -10.76 -9.62
CA THR A 169 3.25 -10.39 -10.84
C THR A 169 4.19 -10.34 -12.03
N ASP A 170 3.65 -10.54 -13.22
CA ASP A 170 4.41 -10.52 -14.48
C ASP A 170 5.21 -9.21 -14.61
N ARG A 171 4.57 -8.09 -14.28
CA ARG A 171 5.19 -6.76 -14.28
C ARG A 171 6.32 -6.64 -13.25
N ALA A 172 6.13 -7.17 -12.03
CA ALA A 172 7.15 -7.10 -10.98
C ALA A 172 8.35 -8.01 -11.26
N ILE A 173 8.15 -9.16 -11.92
CA ILE A 173 9.24 -10.03 -12.39
C ILE A 173 10.02 -9.33 -13.51
N ASP A 174 9.32 -8.86 -14.55
CA ASP A 174 9.95 -8.17 -15.69
C ASP A 174 10.75 -6.93 -15.24
N TYR A 175 10.16 -6.13 -14.35
CA TYR A 175 10.82 -4.96 -13.79
C TYR A 175 12.14 -5.32 -13.09
N ARG A 176 12.13 -6.30 -12.18
CA ARG A 176 13.34 -6.73 -11.45
C ARG A 176 14.40 -7.29 -12.40
N ARG A 177 13.99 -8.06 -13.40
CA ARG A 177 14.87 -8.58 -14.44
C ARG A 177 15.53 -7.46 -15.26
N SER A 178 14.75 -6.45 -15.66
CA SER A 178 15.27 -5.30 -16.43
C SER A 178 16.29 -4.45 -15.67
N ARG A 179 16.35 -4.61 -14.34
CA ARG A 179 17.23 -3.89 -13.42
C ARG A 179 18.30 -4.78 -12.79
N ASP A 180 18.40 -6.04 -13.22
CA ASP A 180 19.38 -7.01 -12.72
C ASP A 180 19.30 -7.25 -11.19
N PHE A 181 18.07 -7.24 -10.63
CA PHE A 181 17.83 -7.58 -9.23
C PHE A 181 17.51 -9.06 -9.05
N ASP A 182 18.16 -9.72 -8.07
CA ASP A 182 17.72 -11.04 -7.63
C ASP A 182 16.30 -10.95 -7.05
N HIS A 183 15.39 -11.72 -7.65
CA HIS A 183 14.00 -11.81 -7.24
C HIS A 183 13.84 -12.23 -5.77
N MET A 184 14.78 -13.00 -5.24
CA MET A 184 14.73 -13.54 -3.87
C MET A 184 15.39 -12.64 -2.82
N GLU A 185 16.18 -11.64 -3.22
CA GLU A 185 16.74 -10.65 -2.29
C GLU A 185 15.69 -9.60 -1.87
N VAL A 186 14.69 -9.37 -2.74
CA VAL A 186 13.59 -8.44 -2.47
C VAL A 186 12.60 -9.07 -1.48
N ALA A 187 12.34 -8.37 -0.39
CA ALA A 187 11.31 -8.76 0.56
C ALA A 187 10.12 -7.80 0.50
N LEU A 188 8.98 -8.27 0.99
CA LEU A 188 7.75 -7.47 1.06
C LEU A 188 7.32 -7.28 2.52
N SER A 189 6.95 -6.04 2.83
CA SER A 189 6.20 -5.67 4.01
C SER A 189 4.74 -5.39 3.62
N VAL A 190 3.81 -5.69 4.52
CA VAL A 190 2.39 -5.42 4.32
C VAL A 190 1.95 -4.37 5.34
N GLY A 191 1.56 -3.19 4.84
CA GLY A 191 0.94 -2.14 5.64
C GLY A 191 -0.57 -2.41 5.80
N VAL A 192 -1.03 -2.48 7.03
CA VAL A 192 -2.43 -2.65 7.42
C VAL A 192 -2.88 -1.36 8.09
N GLN A 193 -3.67 -0.57 7.37
CA GLN A 193 -4.06 0.77 7.80
C GLN A 193 -5.58 0.86 7.97
N ARG A 194 -6.05 1.51 9.04
CA ARG A 194 -7.48 1.77 9.20
C ARG A 194 -8.04 2.55 8.00
N MET A 195 -9.15 2.09 7.45
CA MET A 195 -9.82 2.80 6.37
C MET A 195 -10.45 4.12 6.83
N VAL A 196 -10.50 5.07 5.90
CA VAL A 196 -11.25 6.32 6.04
C VAL A 196 -12.54 6.18 5.24
N ARG A 197 -13.66 6.65 5.81
CA ARG A 197 -15.00 6.60 5.19
C ARG A 197 -15.19 7.61 4.05
N SER A 198 -14.22 7.70 3.15
CA SER A 198 -14.32 8.56 1.97
C SER A 198 -15.31 8.00 0.94
N ASP A 199 -15.73 6.73 1.06
CA ASP A 199 -16.88 6.16 0.36
C ASP A 199 -18.17 6.99 0.57
N GLN A 200 -18.26 7.70 1.70
CA GLN A 200 -19.39 8.58 2.04
C GLN A 200 -19.12 10.06 1.73
N ALA A 201 -17.96 10.39 1.16
CA ALA A 201 -17.51 11.75 0.91
C ALA A 201 -16.62 11.77 -0.34
N SER A 202 -15.46 12.42 -0.26
CA SER A 202 -14.49 12.51 -1.35
C SER A 202 -13.08 12.12 -0.91
N ALA A 203 -12.26 11.78 -1.89
CA ALA A 203 -10.83 11.56 -1.76
C ALA A 203 -10.11 12.07 -3.00
N GLY A 204 -8.79 12.23 -2.91
CA GLY A 204 -8.04 12.88 -3.97
C GLY A 204 -6.54 12.86 -3.75
N VAL A 205 -5.81 13.53 -4.63
CA VAL A 205 -4.35 13.60 -4.63
C VAL A 205 -3.92 15.07 -4.55
N ILE A 206 -2.83 15.33 -3.83
CA ILE A 206 -2.22 16.64 -3.75
C ILE A 206 -0.79 16.56 -4.30
N PHE A 207 -0.46 17.47 -5.22
CA PHE A 207 0.91 17.75 -5.62
C PHE A 207 1.31 19.12 -5.09
N THR A 208 2.45 19.21 -4.41
CA THR A 208 2.97 20.48 -3.88
C THR A 208 3.78 21.27 -4.91
N LEU A 209 3.59 21.00 -6.19
CA LEU A 209 4.13 21.69 -7.35
C LEU A 209 3.22 21.39 -8.55
N ASP A 210 3.37 22.16 -9.62
CA ASP A 210 2.77 21.84 -10.92
C ASP A 210 3.49 20.61 -11.52
N PRO A 211 2.82 19.45 -11.67
CA PRO A 211 3.46 18.23 -12.16
C PRO A 211 3.84 18.29 -13.64
N ASP A 212 3.19 19.16 -14.43
CA ASP A 212 3.44 19.29 -15.86
C ASP A 212 4.57 20.29 -16.14
N GLY A 213 4.51 21.46 -15.50
CA GLY A 213 5.48 22.54 -15.69
C GLY A 213 6.64 22.55 -14.69
N GLY A 214 6.56 21.79 -13.60
CA GLY A 214 7.55 21.77 -12.52
C GLY A 214 7.56 23.02 -11.63
N PHE A 215 6.60 23.94 -11.80
CA PHE A 215 6.57 25.19 -11.05
C PHE A 215 6.22 24.94 -9.56
N PRO A 216 7.11 25.26 -8.61
CA PRO A 216 6.90 24.92 -7.20
C PRO A 216 6.01 25.93 -6.45
N GLY A 217 5.59 27.02 -7.11
CA GLY A 217 4.79 28.08 -6.49
C GLY A 217 3.31 27.75 -6.31
N VAL A 218 2.85 26.60 -6.81
CA VAL A 218 1.46 26.16 -6.74
C VAL A 218 1.31 24.82 -6.02
N VAL A 219 0.08 24.55 -5.61
CA VAL A 219 -0.39 23.24 -5.16
C VAL A 219 -1.52 22.82 -6.09
N VAL A 220 -1.43 21.64 -6.68
CA VAL A 220 -2.49 21.03 -7.48
C VAL A 220 -3.25 20.05 -6.60
N ILE A 221 -4.55 20.22 -6.49
CA ILE A 221 -5.43 19.36 -5.70
C ILE A 221 -6.44 18.73 -6.65
N THR A 222 -6.47 17.41 -6.72
CA THR A 222 -7.55 16.68 -7.38
C THR A 222 -8.51 16.08 -6.36
N SER A 223 -9.78 15.96 -6.70
CA SER A 223 -10.81 15.40 -5.81
C SER A 223 -11.92 14.71 -6.59
N ALA A 224 -12.30 13.50 -6.19
CA ALA A 224 -13.49 12.80 -6.70
C ALA A 224 -14.30 12.21 -5.54
N TRP A 225 -15.55 11.86 -5.81
CA TRP A 225 -16.41 11.18 -4.83
C TRP A 225 -15.91 9.76 -4.56
N GLY A 226 -16.09 9.29 -3.33
CA GLY A 226 -15.77 7.92 -2.94
C GLY A 226 -14.31 7.68 -2.53
N LEU A 227 -13.87 6.43 -2.67
CA LEU A 227 -12.50 6.02 -2.36
C LEU A 227 -11.51 6.58 -3.39
N GLY A 228 -10.35 7.02 -2.91
CA GLY A 228 -9.35 7.71 -3.73
C GLY A 228 -8.65 6.83 -4.78
N GLU A 229 -8.88 5.52 -4.77
CA GLU A 229 -8.26 4.57 -5.69
C GLU A 229 -8.52 4.91 -7.16
N ALA A 230 -9.76 5.31 -7.51
CA ALA A 230 -10.10 5.69 -8.88
C ALA A 230 -9.34 6.92 -9.37
N VAL A 231 -9.06 7.88 -8.47
CA VAL A 231 -8.25 9.06 -8.79
C VAL A 231 -6.80 8.66 -9.04
N VAL A 232 -6.25 7.78 -8.20
CA VAL A 232 -4.87 7.30 -8.34
C VAL A 232 -4.69 6.45 -9.60
N GLN A 233 -5.70 5.66 -9.98
CA GLN A 233 -5.69 4.84 -11.20
C GLN A 233 -6.02 5.63 -12.48
N GLY A 234 -6.50 6.86 -12.37
CA GLY A 234 -6.91 7.68 -13.51
C GLY A 234 -8.15 7.14 -14.23
N THR A 235 -8.99 6.35 -13.54
CA THR A 235 -10.22 5.78 -14.12
C THR A 235 -11.40 6.74 -14.08
N ILE A 236 -11.25 7.87 -13.38
CA ILE A 236 -12.26 8.91 -13.27
C ILE A 236 -11.68 10.28 -13.57
N SER A 237 -12.50 11.20 -14.08
CA SER A 237 -12.17 12.63 -14.20
C SER A 237 -12.51 13.35 -12.90
N PRO A 238 -11.51 13.69 -12.04
CA PRO A 238 -11.73 14.40 -10.79
C PRO A 238 -11.94 15.90 -11.02
N ASP A 239 -12.43 16.60 -9.99
CA ASP A 239 -12.26 18.05 -9.91
C ASP A 239 -10.79 18.38 -9.72
N GLN A 240 -10.32 19.49 -10.30
CA GLN A 240 -8.97 19.99 -10.15
C GLN A 240 -8.98 21.44 -9.66
N PHE A 241 -8.15 21.72 -8.66
CA PHE A 241 -7.97 23.04 -8.08
C PHE A 241 -6.49 23.41 -8.12
N LEU A 242 -6.19 24.60 -8.67
CA LEU A 242 -4.85 25.16 -8.63
C LEU A 242 -4.77 26.24 -7.55
N VAL A 243 -3.89 26.04 -6.57
CA VAL A 243 -3.76 26.93 -5.41
C VAL A 243 -2.39 27.61 -5.43
N PHE A 244 -2.36 28.94 -5.35
CA PHE A 244 -1.11 29.69 -5.32
C PHE A 244 -0.58 29.85 -3.90
N LYS A 245 0.61 29.30 -3.63
CA LYS A 245 1.18 29.24 -2.29
C LYS A 245 1.39 30.62 -1.66
N ALA A 246 1.80 31.61 -2.45
CA ALA A 246 2.07 32.96 -1.96
C ALA A 246 0.82 33.68 -1.40
N LEU A 247 -0.37 33.17 -1.67
CA LEU A 247 -1.63 33.71 -1.15
C LEU A 247 -2.17 32.92 0.05
N LEU A 248 -1.58 31.78 0.44
CA LEU A 248 -2.06 30.95 1.55
C LEU A 248 -1.97 31.67 2.91
N GLU A 249 -0.93 32.48 3.11
CA GLU A 249 -0.72 33.23 4.36
C GLU A 249 -1.52 34.54 4.43
N ARG A 250 -2.31 34.84 3.39
CA ARG A 250 -3.05 36.09 3.28
C ARG A 250 -4.54 35.89 3.53
N GLU A 251 -4.98 36.29 4.72
CA GLU A 251 -6.39 36.21 5.13
C GLU A 251 -7.35 37.05 4.25
N ASP A 252 -6.84 38.07 3.56
CA ASP A 252 -7.62 38.97 2.71
C ASP A 252 -7.73 38.51 1.24
N ARG A 253 -7.24 37.31 0.92
CA ARG A 253 -7.21 36.76 -0.45
C ARG A 253 -7.76 35.35 -0.52
N VAL A 254 -8.25 34.99 -1.70
CA VAL A 254 -8.59 33.61 -2.05
C VAL A 254 -7.41 33.04 -2.83
N PRO A 255 -6.73 31.97 -2.34
CA PRO A 255 -5.52 31.45 -2.97
C PRO A 255 -5.79 30.55 -4.18
N ILE A 256 -7.06 30.29 -4.52
CA ILE A 256 -7.45 29.41 -5.63
C ILE A 256 -7.40 30.20 -6.94
N LEU A 257 -6.48 29.84 -7.83
CA LEU A 257 -6.31 30.43 -9.15
C LEU A 257 -7.29 29.84 -10.16
N GLU A 258 -7.52 28.53 -10.11
CA GLU A 258 -8.29 27.79 -11.09
C GLU A 258 -9.15 26.72 -10.42
N ARG A 259 -10.32 26.46 -11.03
CA ARG A 259 -11.26 25.41 -10.66
C ARG A 259 -11.78 24.76 -11.93
N GLU A 260 -11.41 23.51 -12.15
CA GLU A 260 -11.94 22.69 -13.23
C GLU A 260 -12.78 21.57 -12.62
N LEU A 261 -14.01 21.43 -13.09
CA LEU A 261 -14.92 20.40 -12.59
C LEU A 261 -14.84 19.17 -13.48
N GLY A 262 -14.49 18.03 -12.89
CA GLY A 262 -14.51 16.75 -13.57
C GLY A 262 -15.92 16.19 -13.70
N SER A 263 -16.14 15.29 -14.65
CA SER A 263 -17.45 14.66 -14.88
C SER A 263 -17.93 13.86 -13.67
N LYS A 264 -17.00 13.20 -12.94
CA LYS A 264 -17.26 12.40 -11.73
C LYS A 264 -18.45 11.44 -11.90
N GLU A 265 -18.57 10.80 -13.07
CA GLU A 265 -19.75 9.99 -13.44
C GLU A 265 -19.92 8.74 -12.55
N GLU A 266 -18.82 8.24 -11.98
CA GLU A 266 -18.81 7.10 -11.07
C GLU A 266 -18.15 7.46 -9.74
N LYS A 267 -18.23 6.57 -8.75
CA LYS A 267 -17.49 6.65 -7.51
C LYS A 267 -17.24 5.25 -6.96
N VAL A 268 -16.10 5.08 -6.30
CA VAL A 268 -15.77 3.81 -5.66
C VAL A 268 -16.29 3.81 -4.23
N VAL A 269 -17.08 2.80 -3.87
CA VAL A 269 -17.69 2.66 -2.54
C VAL A 269 -17.39 1.29 -1.94
N TYR A 270 -17.72 1.11 -0.67
CA TYR A 270 -17.59 -0.18 0.01
C TYR A 270 -18.62 -1.17 -0.53
N ARG A 271 -18.19 -2.41 -0.78
CA ARG A 271 -19.11 -3.54 -0.91
C ARG A 271 -19.48 -4.06 0.48
N LYS A 272 -20.71 -4.55 0.65
CA LYS A 272 -21.20 -5.12 1.92
C LYS A 272 -20.41 -6.34 2.39
N GLU A 273 -19.88 -7.14 1.47
CA GLU A 273 -19.17 -8.39 1.73
C GLU A 273 -17.64 -8.24 1.65
N GLY A 274 -17.13 -7.03 1.85
CA GLY A 274 -15.69 -6.73 1.74
C GLY A 274 -15.27 -6.33 0.31
N GLY A 275 -14.19 -5.56 0.23
CA GLY A 275 -13.74 -4.95 -1.02
C GLY A 275 -14.51 -3.69 -1.41
N SER A 276 -14.29 -3.23 -2.64
CA SER A 276 -14.89 -2.02 -3.20
C SER A 276 -15.60 -2.31 -4.53
N GLU A 277 -16.51 -1.40 -4.91
CA GLU A 277 -17.20 -1.44 -6.20
C GLU A 277 -17.36 -0.04 -6.78
N SER A 278 -17.36 0.07 -8.11
CA SER A 278 -17.70 1.32 -8.81
C SER A 278 -19.22 1.41 -8.97
N VAL A 279 -19.79 2.57 -8.61
CA VAL A 279 -21.21 2.88 -8.78
C VAL A 279 -21.37 4.25 -9.43
N PRO A 280 -22.45 4.52 -10.18
CA PRO A 280 -22.75 5.86 -10.66
C PRO A 280 -22.88 6.87 -9.50
N THR A 281 -22.45 8.11 -9.73
CA THR A 281 -22.45 9.18 -8.73
C THR A 281 -23.84 9.74 -8.45
#